data_AF-A0A951GGV9-F1
#
_entry.id   AF-A0A951GGV9-F1
#
_cell.length_a   1.000
_cell.length_b   1.000
_cell.length_c   1.000
_cell.angle_alpha   90.00
_cell.angle_beta   90.00
_cell.angle_gamma   90.00
#
_symmetry.space_group_name_H-M   'P 1'
#
loop_
_entity.id
_entity.type
_entity.pdbx_description
1 polymer ?
#
loop_
_entity_poly.entity_id
_entity_poly.type
_entity_poly.pdbx_seq_one_letter_code
_entity_poly.pdbx_strand_id
1 'polypeptide(L)'
;MLGKCEADFDTLRGWFGNTTPGSLPFNIYITTDSNGASHASCSATMLYLGAKSSNPINNSFILQLLVAEEDEVFEAAFGHGWNCGASNGEGLSRVLANDLYPGVEPLNFVSSATWLDAPGRPDWINNTEGTDRDYVSIGCSVLFLNWMRFQLGYSWSQIIAAGDNTLAKTYQNLTGQTDGFALFMALMDRTYPRGTPSGLTTDNPFPLQDVAYTGVFRPGSGAEWVVPAQPWSAMYNTINGYFKQGLYAEALNIVADDNNILYSAVFRPDGGAEWVVPAEPWSSMATVIDNYFNQGLYVTALSIAALGNDVLYSAVFRPGSGAEWVVSAQPWSQFAATVNNYFEQGLYVAAIGATIQNGVVLYSAAFRPGSGAEWVVSAQPWSSFAPTVDSYFKQGLYATGIAVVESSNGPLYTAVFRPGPGGAEWVLGNYMWKDFANQINTYFAQGLYATGISACRLAV
;
A
#
# COMPACT_ATOMS: atom_id res chain seq x y z
N MET A 1 -29.05 -25.41 4.47
CA MET A 1 -28.51 -25.50 3.10
C MET A 1 -29.36 -24.69 2.14
N LEU A 2 -30.61 -25.09 1.85
CA LEU A 2 -31.47 -24.35 0.91
C LEU A 2 -31.59 -22.85 1.23
N GLY A 3 -31.85 -22.47 2.49
CA GLY A 3 -31.91 -21.05 2.87
C GLY A 3 -30.59 -20.27 2.71
N LYS A 4 -29.43 -20.94 2.64
CA LYS A 4 -28.15 -20.28 2.29
C LYS A 4 -28.04 -20.07 0.78
N CYS A 5 -28.42 -21.06 -0.02
CA CYS A 5 -28.46 -20.94 -1.48
C CYS A 5 -29.40 -19.79 -1.92
N GLU A 6 -30.59 -19.67 -1.32
CA GLU A 6 -31.50 -18.55 -1.62
C GLU A 6 -30.89 -17.19 -1.25
N ALA A 7 -30.17 -17.11 -0.12
CA ALA A 7 -29.50 -15.87 0.30
C ALA A 7 -28.31 -15.49 -0.62
N ASP A 8 -27.59 -16.49 -1.13
CA ASP A 8 -26.50 -16.29 -2.08
C ASP A 8 -27.03 -15.83 -3.43
N PHE A 9 -28.10 -16.47 -3.92
CA PHE A 9 -28.83 -16.05 -5.11
C PHE A 9 -29.31 -14.60 -4.99
N ASP A 10 -29.91 -14.21 -3.86
CA ASP A 10 -30.35 -12.83 -3.63
C ASP A 10 -29.18 -11.84 -3.56
N THR A 11 -28.02 -12.27 -3.07
CA THR A 11 -26.80 -11.46 -3.06
C THR A 11 -26.27 -11.23 -4.48
N LEU A 12 -26.12 -12.30 -5.28
CA LEU A 12 -25.77 -12.22 -6.71
C LEU A 12 -26.75 -11.32 -7.45
N ARG A 13 -28.06 -11.54 -7.27
CA ARG A 13 -29.10 -10.70 -7.83
C ARG A 13 -28.91 -9.22 -7.48
N GLY A 14 -28.57 -8.90 -6.24
CA GLY A 14 -28.27 -7.54 -5.80
C GLY A 14 -27.05 -6.95 -6.52
N TRP A 15 -25.98 -7.73 -6.68
CA TRP A 15 -24.78 -7.32 -7.43
C TRP A 15 -25.10 -7.04 -8.91
N PHE A 16 -25.92 -7.86 -9.55
CA PHE A 16 -26.38 -7.69 -10.93
C PHE A 16 -27.58 -6.74 -11.10
N GLY A 17 -27.72 -5.74 -10.23
CA GLY A 17 -28.75 -4.70 -10.39
C GLY A 17 -30.19 -5.21 -10.29
N ASN A 18 -30.43 -6.23 -9.47
CA ASN A 18 -31.69 -6.95 -9.29
C ASN A 18 -32.16 -7.78 -10.50
N THR A 19 -31.27 -8.05 -11.45
CA THR A 19 -31.53 -8.93 -12.60
C THR A 19 -32.00 -10.30 -12.16
N THR A 20 -32.88 -10.94 -12.94
CA THR A 20 -33.35 -12.29 -12.65
C THR A 20 -33.13 -13.15 -13.89
N PRO A 21 -32.38 -14.26 -13.78
CA PRO A 21 -32.24 -15.22 -14.86
C PRO A 21 -33.58 -15.69 -15.43
N GLY A 22 -33.66 -15.84 -16.75
CA GLY A 22 -34.93 -16.13 -17.43
C GLY A 22 -35.46 -17.56 -17.24
N SER A 23 -34.62 -18.53 -16.88
CA SER A 23 -34.96 -19.97 -16.92
C SER A 23 -34.97 -20.64 -15.55
N LEU A 24 -35.51 -19.97 -14.53
CA LEU A 24 -35.62 -20.49 -13.17
C LEU A 24 -36.70 -21.59 -13.04
N PRO A 25 -36.57 -22.50 -12.03
CA PRO A 25 -35.55 -22.54 -10.98
C PRO A 25 -34.20 -23.09 -11.47
N PHE A 26 -33.14 -22.82 -10.72
CA PHE A 26 -31.90 -23.58 -10.86
C PHE A 26 -32.10 -25.04 -10.45
N ASN A 27 -31.64 -25.97 -11.29
CA ASN A 27 -31.68 -27.40 -11.02
C ASN A 27 -30.26 -27.88 -10.71
N ILE A 28 -30.00 -28.18 -9.44
CA ILE A 28 -28.65 -28.47 -8.93
C ILE A 28 -28.43 -29.98 -8.81
N TYR A 29 -27.40 -30.49 -9.48
CA TYR A 29 -26.99 -31.89 -9.45
C TYR A 29 -25.62 -32.03 -8.79
N ILE A 30 -25.57 -32.61 -7.60
CA ILE A 30 -24.29 -32.95 -6.97
C ILE A 30 -23.81 -34.29 -7.54
N THR A 31 -22.67 -34.28 -8.20
CA THR A 31 -22.05 -35.45 -8.82
C THR A 31 -20.90 -35.98 -7.96
N THR A 32 -20.34 -37.15 -8.33
CA THR A 32 -19.21 -37.76 -7.61
C THR A 32 -17.85 -37.53 -8.29
N ASP A 33 -17.81 -36.64 -9.28
CA ASP A 33 -16.58 -36.25 -9.98
C ASP A 33 -15.78 -35.20 -9.20
N SER A 34 -14.63 -34.84 -9.75
CA SER A 34 -13.66 -33.89 -9.19
C SER A 34 -13.31 -32.77 -10.18
N ASN A 35 -14.21 -32.46 -11.12
CA ASN A 35 -13.91 -31.59 -12.26
C ASN A 35 -14.36 -30.14 -12.07
N GLY A 36 -14.67 -29.73 -10.84
CA GLY A 36 -15.27 -28.42 -10.56
C GLY A 36 -16.79 -28.47 -10.74
N ALA A 37 -17.33 -27.50 -11.46
CA ALA A 37 -18.73 -27.44 -11.83
C ALA A 37 -18.90 -27.17 -13.33
N SER A 38 -20.14 -27.30 -13.82
CA SER A 38 -20.47 -27.03 -15.22
C SER A 38 -21.95 -26.85 -15.46
N HIS A 39 -22.27 -26.14 -16.56
CA HIS A 39 -23.57 -26.11 -17.22
C HIS A 39 -23.43 -26.22 -18.75
N ALA A 40 -24.55 -26.31 -19.46
CA ALA A 40 -24.54 -26.58 -20.90
C ALA A 40 -24.26 -25.34 -21.78
N SER A 41 -24.46 -24.14 -21.24
CA SER A 41 -24.32 -22.85 -21.94
C SER A 41 -24.50 -21.73 -20.91
N CYS A 42 -23.97 -20.53 -21.14
CA CYS A 42 -24.09 -19.41 -20.17
C CYS A 42 -25.52 -19.05 -19.72
N SER A 43 -26.59 -19.47 -20.41
CA SER A 43 -27.97 -19.25 -19.96
C SER A 43 -28.64 -20.48 -19.32
N ALA A 44 -27.92 -21.59 -19.19
CA ALA A 44 -28.46 -22.86 -18.69
C ALA A 44 -28.51 -22.87 -17.16
N THR A 45 -29.71 -23.08 -16.61
CA THR A 45 -29.96 -23.15 -15.16
C THR A 45 -29.85 -24.56 -14.60
N MET A 46 -29.34 -25.51 -15.38
CA MET A 46 -29.04 -26.87 -14.93
C MET A 46 -27.55 -26.97 -14.62
N LEU A 47 -27.22 -27.08 -13.34
CA LEU A 47 -25.86 -26.97 -12.83
C LEU A 47 -25.40 -28.31 -12.25
N TYR A 48 -24.17 -28.72 -12.58
CA TYR A 48 -23.56 -29.94 -12.09
C TYR A 48 -22.36 -29.60 -11.20
N LEU A 49 -22.34 -30.07 -9.95
CA LEU A 49 -21.32 -29.74 -8.96
C LEU A 49 -20.56 -31.01 -8.54
N GLY A 50 -19.26 -31.07 -8.85
CA GLY A 50 -18.37 -32.17 -8.50
C GLY A 50 -18.05 -32.21 -7.00
N ALA A 51 -18.67 -33.13 -6.24
CA ALA A 51 -18.47 -33.19 -4.79
C ALA A 51 -17.03 -33.50 -4.37
N LYS A 52 -16.22 -34.14 -5.23
CA LYS A 52 -14.83 -34.51 -4.94
C LYS A 52 -13.81 -33.53 -5.52
N SER A 53 -14.25 -32.35 -5.95
CA SER A 53 -13.36 -31.27 -6.41
C SER A 53 -12.48 -30.72 -5.27
N SER A 54 -12.79 -31.10 -4.03
CA SER A 54 -11.91 -30.98 -2.86
C SER A 54 -11.74 -32.34 -2.18
N ASN A 55 -10.57 -32.58 -1.57
CA ASN A 55 -10.30 -33.78 -0.77
C ASN A 55 -9.66 -33.38 0.58
N PRO A 56 -10.34 -33.59 1.73
CA PRO A 56 -11.68 -34.19 1.87
C PRO A 56 -12.78 -33.32 1.26
N ILE A 57 -13.96 -33.91 1.04
CA ILE A 57 -15.15 -33.18 0.55
C ILE A 57 -15.42 -31.97 1.46
N ASN A 58 -15.51 -30.79 0.84
CA ASN A 58 -15.79 -29.53 1.52
C ASN A 58 -17.12 -28.95 1.04
N ASN A 59 -18.13 -28.91 1.92
CA ASN A 59 -19.45 -28.37 1.61
C ASN A 59 -19.42 -26.87 1.27
N SER A 60 -18.53 -26.09 1.88
CA SER A 60 -18.38 -24.67 1.54
C SER A 60 -17.81 -24.50 0.13
N PHE A 61 -16.92 -25.39 -0.29
CA PHE A 61 -16.40 -25.38 -1.66
C PHE A 61 -17.47 -25.78 -2.68
N ILE A 62 -18.35 -26.74 -2.36
CA ILE A 62 -19.49 -27.07 -3.22
C ILE A 62 -20.44 -25.87 -3.37
N LEU A 63 -20.66 -25.10 -2.31
CA LEU A 63 -21.46 -23.87 -2.38
C LEU A 63 -20.74 -22.75 -3.15
N GLN A 64 -19.42 -22.64 -3.04
CA GLN A 64 -18.63 -21.72 -3.86
C GLN A 64 -18.76 -22.07 -5.35
N LEU A 65 -18.68 -23.35 -5.71
CA LEU A 65 -18.93 -23.82 -7.08
C LEU A 65 -20.34 -23.49 -7.56
N LEU A 66 -21.36 -23.65 -6.69
CA LEU A 66 -22.72 -23.26 -7.03
C LEU A 66 -22.82 -21.77 -7.37
N VAL A 67 -22.22 -20.91 -6.53
CA VAL A 67 -22.25 -19.45 -6.74
C VAL A 67 -21.54 -19.06 -8.03
N ALA A 68 -20.39 -19.65 -8.34
CA ALA A 68 -19.67 -19.36 -9.59
C ALA A 68 -20.55 -19.68 -10.82
N GLU A 69 -21.20 -20.84 -10.83
CA GLU A 69 -22.06 -21.23 -11.96
C GLU A 69 -23.36 -20.41 -12.04
N GLU A 70 -23.93 -20.01 -10.89
CA GLU A 70 -25.08 -19.10 -10.87
C GLU A 70 -24.69 -17.72 -11.43
N ASP A 71 -23.51 -17.20 -11.04
CA ASP A 71 -22.95 -15.94 -11.53
C ASP A 71 -22.88 -15.91 -13.06
N GLU A 72 -22.33 -16.94 -13.69
CA GLU A 72 -22.26 -17.04 -15.15
C GLU A 72 -23.62 -16.93 -15.85
N VAL A 73 -24.68 -17.42 -15.19
CA VAL A 73 -26.05 -17.28 -15.67
C VAL A 73 -26.60 -15.87 -15.45
N PHE A 74 -26.21 -15.21 -14.36
CA PHE A 74 -26.48 -13.79 -14.16
C PHE A 74 -25.75 -12.92 -15.18
N GLU A 75 -24.49 -13.21 -15.51
CA GLU A 75 -23.72 -12.52 -16.54
C GLU A 75 -24.46 -12.51 -17.88
N ALA A 76 -24.92 -13.69 -18.32
CA ALA A 76 -25.67 -13.84 -19.56
C ALA A 76 -27.02 -13.11 -19.51
N ALA A 77 -27.72 -13.13 -18.37
CA ALA A 77 -28.99 -12.44 -18.20
C ALA A 77 -28.84 -10.91 -18.15
N PHE A 78 -27.75 -10.42 -17.58
CA PHE A 78 -27.47 -9.00 -17.42
C PHE A 78 -26.98 -8.34 -18.70
N GLY A 79 -26.20 -9.04 -19.52
CA GLY A 79 -25.87 -8.62 -20.89
C GLY A 79 -24.97 -7.39 -20.99
N HIS A 80 -23.85 -7.39 -20.26
CA HIS A 80 -22.87 -6.29 -20.24
C HIS A 80 -21.43 -6.79 -20.52
N GLY A 81 -21.25 -7.62 -21.54
CA GLY A 81 -19.93 -8.04 -22.04
C GLY A 81 -19.20 -9.13 -21.22
N TRP A 82 -19.73 -9.49 -20.05
CA TRP A 82 -19.31 -10.68 -19.30
C TRP A 82 -19.66 -11.95 -20.08
N ASN A 83 -18.67 -12.81 -20.29
CA ASN A 83 -18.82 -14.03 -21.08
C ASN A 83 -18.25 -15.22 -20.30
N CYS A 84 -19.13 -16.06 -19.80
CA CYS A 84 -18.78 -17.24 -19.01
C CYS A 84 -17.78 -18.16 -19.71
N GLY A 85 -17.82 -18.26 -21.05
CA GLY A 85 -16.91 -19.09 -21.83
C GLY A 85 -15.56 -18.44 -22.14
N ALA A 86 -15.24 -17.31 -21.52
CA ALA A 86 -14.06 -16.50 -21.77
C ALA A 86 -13.44 -16.01 -20.46
N SER A 87 -12.18 -15.58 -20.51
CA SER A 87 -11.42 -15.27 -19.30
C SER A 87 -12.02 -14.16 -18.43
N ASN A 88 -12.75 -13.20 -19.03
CA ASN A 88 -13.36 -12.10 -18.28
C ASN A 88 -14.58 -12.54 -17.45
N GLY A 89 -15.44 -13.41 -18.00
CA GLY A 89 -16.59 -13.96 -17.27
C GLY A 89 -16.17 -15.02 -16.26
N GLU A 90 -15.35 -15.99 -16.66
CA GLU A 90 -14.77 -16.97 -15.72
C GLU A 90 -13.99 -16.26 -14.59
N GLY A 91 -13.32 -15.15 -14.89
CA GLY A 91 -12.70 -14.32 -13.85
C GLY A 91 -13.70 -13.72 -12.87
N LEU A 92 -14.86 -13.26 -13.35
CA LEU A 92 -15.92 -12.65 -12.53
C LEU A 92 -16.62 -13.69 -11.65
N SER A 93 -17.06 -14.80 -12.24
CA SER A 93 -17.68 -15.95 -11.54
C SER A 93 -16.88 -16.38 -10.32
N ARG A 94 -15.57 -16.47 -10.48
CA ARG A 94 -14.64 -16.86 -9.43
C ARG A 94 -14.49 -15.81 -8.33
N VAL A 95 -14.35 -14.53 -8.66
CA VAL A 95 -14.16 -13.49 -7.62
C VAL A 95 -15.43 -13.25 -6.81
N LEU A 96 -16.62 -13.35 -7.41
CA LEU A 96 -17.88 -13.24 -6.68
C LEU A 96 -18.10 -14.44 -5.76
N ALA A 97 -17.77 -15.65 -6.23
CA ALA A 97 -17.78 -16.85 -5.41
C ALA A 97 -16.77 -16.78 -4.25
N ASN A 98 -15.56 -16.27 -4.50
CA ASN A 98 -14.55 -16.04 -3.47
C ASN A 98 -14.97 -14.99 -2.44
N ASP A 99 -15.72 -13.95 -2.83
CA ASP A 99 -16.21 -12.92 -1.89
C ASP A 99 -17.29 -13.49 -0.95
N LEU A 100 -18.16 -14.38 -1.45
CA LEU A 100 -19.15 -15.07 -0.62
C LEU A 100 -18.55 -16.20 0.24
N TYR A 101 -17.48 -16.83 -0.23
CA TYR A 101 -16.81 -17.96 0.43
C TYR A 101 -15.28 -17.77 0.45
N PRO A 102 -14.75 -16.83 1.25
CA PRO A 102 -13.34 -16.49 1.20
C PRO A 102 -12.42 -17.64 1.65
N GLY A 103 -11.48 -18.03 0.77
CA GLY A 103 -10.39 -18.95 1.07
C GLY A 103 -10.81 -20.42 1.22
N VAL A 104 -11.97 -20.80 0.68
CA VAL A 104 -12.43 -22.19 0.72
C VAL A 104 -11.94 -23.00 -0.47
N GLU A 105 -11.48 -22.34 -1.54
CA GLU A 105 -10.96 -22.97 -2.74
C GLU A 105 -9.70 -23.81 -2.43
N PRO A 106 -9.60 -25.04 -2.95
CA PRO A 106 -8.39 -25.83 -2.80
C PRO A 106 -7.26 -25.24 -3.65
N LEU A 107 -6.01 -25.50 -3.26
CA LEU A 107 -4.83 -24.88 -3.88
C LEU A 107 -4.76 -25.06 -5.41
N ASN A 108 -5.23 -26.19 -5.93
CA ASN A 108 -5.25 -26.48 -7.37
C ASN A 108 -6.36 -25.72 -8.13
N PHE A 109 -7.24 -25.01 -7.43
CA PHE A 109 -8.20 -24.09 -8.02
C PHE A 109 -7.68 -22.65 -7.99
N VAL A 110 -6.59 -22.31 -7.27
CA VAL A 110 -6.06 -20.95 -7.26
C VAL A 110 -5.43 -20.61 -8.61
N SER A 111 -5.95 -19.58 -9.26
CA SER A 111 -5.59 -19.16 -10.63
C SER A 111 -4.56 -18.03 -10.65
N SER A 112 -4.60 -17.14 -9.66
CA SER A 112 -3.82 -15.91 -9.58
C SER A 112 -2.31 -16.16 -9.55
N ALA A 113 -1.87 -17.18 -8.79
CA ALA A 113 -0.47 -17.60 -8.76
C ALA A 113 0.01 -18.08 -10.14
N THR A 114 -0.85 -18.74 -10.92
CA THR A 114 -0.52 -19.27 -12.25
C THR A 114 -0.15 -18.14 -13.22
N TRP A 115 -0.89 -17.03 -13.21
CA TRP A 115 -0.54 -15.86 -14.03
C TRP A 115 0.66 -15.09 -13.47
N LEU A 116 0.75 -14.89 -12.15
CA LEU A 116 1.87 -14.16 -11.53
C LEU A 116 3.22 -14.82 -11.82
N ASP A 117 3.24 -16.15 -11.87
CA ASP A 117 4.44 -16.96 -12.09
C ASP A 117 4.65 -17.31 -13.58
N ALA A 118 3.71 -16.93 -14.46
CA ALA A 118 3.83 -17.15 -15.90
C ALA A 118 4.94 -16.28 -16.53
N PRO A 119 5.73 -16.83 -17.47
CA PRO A 119 6.71 -16.06 -18.22
C PRO A 119 6.06 -14.88 -18.94
N GLY A 120 6.57 -13.67 -18.67
CA GLY A 120 6.15 -12.46 -19.36
C GLY A 120 4.82 -11.86 -18.91
N ARG A 121 4.02 -12.56 -18.09
CA ARG A 121 2.69 -12.12 -17.60
C ARG A 121 1.80 -11.60 -18.74
N PRO A 122 1.25 -12.50 -19.58
CA PRO A 122 0.51 -12.10 -20.77
C PRO A 122 -0.68 -11.18 -20.43
N ASP A 123 -0.93 -10.20 -21.29
CA ASP A 123 -1.95 -9.18 -21.08
C ASP A 123 -3.34 -9.71 -21.47
N TRP A 124 -4.08 -10.16 -20.45
CA TRP A 124 -5.49 -10.56 -20.54
C TRP A 124 -6.43 -9.53 -19.90
N ILE A 125 -5.99 -8.27 -19.84
CA ILE A 125 -6.80 -7.14 -19.37
C ILE A 125 -7.22 -6.30 -20.57
N ASN A 126 -6.28 -5.97 -21.47
CA ASN A 126 -6.60 -5.35 -22.75
C ASN A 126 -7.12 -6.36 -23.78
N ASN A 127 -6.97 -7.65 -23.53
CA ASN A 127 -7.47 -8.75 -24.36
C ASN A 127 -8.29 -9.70 -23.50
N THR A 128 -9.34 -10.29 -24.06
CA THR A 128 -10.08 -11.36 -23.41
C THR A 128 -9.77 -12.66 -24.15
N GLU A 129 -9.37 -13.68 -23.41
CA GLU A 129 -9.15 -14.98 -24.03
C GLU A 129 -10.50 -15.66 -24.29
N GLY A 130 -10.67 -16.24 -25.48
CA GLY A 130 -11.91 -16.93 -25.88
C GLY A 130 -12.11 -18.31 -25.25
N THR A 131 -11.52 -18.56 -24.08
CA THR A 131 -11.74 -19.77 -23.29
C THR A 131 -11.72 -19.47 -21.79
N ASP A 132 -12.49 -20.25 -21.05
CA ASP A 132 -12.63 -20.36 -19.60
C ASP A 132 -11.72 -21.45 -18.99
N ARG A 133 -10.75 -21.99 -19.74
CA ARG A 133 -9.96 -23.17 -19.31
C ARG A 133 -8.49 -22.90 -19.06
N ASP A 134 -7.97 -21.75 -19.46
CA ASP A 134 -6.57 -21.40 -19.23
C ASP A 134 -6.42 -20.63 -17.92
N TYR A 135 -5.84 -21.27 -16.92
CA TYR A 135 -5.58 -20.66 -15.61
C TYR A 135 -4.68 -19.42 -15.71
N VAL A 136 -3.89 -19.25 -16.78
CA VAL A 136 -3.09 -18.03 -16.99
C VAL A 136 -3.99 -16.84 -17.31
N SER A 137 -4.96 -16.97 -18.21
CA SER A 137 -5.86 -15.86 -18.53
C SER A 137 -6.86 -15.57 -17.42
N ILE A 138 -7.40 -16.63 -16.83
CA ILE A 138 -8.30 -16.55 -15.66
C ILE A 138 -7.58 -15.87 -14.50
N GLY A 139 -6.35 -16.27 -14.18
CA GLY A 139 -5.58 -15.69 -13.09
C GLY A 139 -5.31 -14.19 -13.27
N CYS A 140 -5.08 -13.74 -14.51
CA CYS A 140 -4.96 -12.32 -14.83
C CYS A 140 -6.28 -11.58 -14.55
N SER A 141 -7.40 -12.13 -15.02
CA SER A 141 -8.72 -11.55 -14.85
C SER A 141 -9.14 -11.47 -13.37
N VAL A 142 -8.93 -12.55 -12.62
CA VAL A 142 -9.20 -12.63 -11.17
C VAL A 142 -8.41 -11.58 -10.39
N LEU A 143 -7.10 -11.43 -10.65
CA LEU A 143 -6.28 -10.43 -9.98
C LEU A 143 -6.74 -9.00 -10.30
N PHE A 144 -7.06 -8.72 -11.56
CA PHE A 144 -7.47 -7.36 -11.95
C PHE A 144 -8.84 -6.98 -11.39
N LEU A 145 -9.80 -7.91 -11.34
CA LEU A 145 -11.10 -7.71 -10.71
C LEU A 145 -10.97 -7.49 -9.20
N ASN A 146 -10.14 -8.30 -8.51
CA ASN A 146 -9.84 -8.10 -7.10
C ASN A 146 -9.09 -6.78 -6.84
N TRP A 147 -8.22 -6.34 -7.77
CA TRP A 147 -7.58 -5.03 -7.70
C TRP A 147 -8.63 -3.90 -7.76
N MET A 148 -9.55 -3.92 -8.72
CA MET A 148 -10.63 -2.92 -8.77
C MET A 148 -11.53 -2.95 -7.53
N ARG A 149 -11.83 -4.14 -6.99
CA ARG A 149 -12.69 -4.31 -5.81
C ARG A 149 -12.03 -3.87 -4.50
N PHE A 150 -10.83 -4.38 -4.24
CA PHE A 150 -10.18 -4.34 -2.92
C PHE A 150 -8.98 -3.40 -2.85
N GLN A 151 -8.32 -3.11 -3.97
CA GLN A 151 -7.28 -2.08 -4.01
C GLN A 151 -7.89 -0.70 -4.29
N LEU A 152 -8.78 -0.58 -5.28
CA LEU A 152 -9.41 0.70 -5.65
C LEU A 152 -10.73 0.99 -4.91
N GLY A 153 -11.30 -0.02 -4.24
CA GLY A 153 -12.46 0.15 -3.36
C GLY A 153 -13.83 0.24 -4.04
N TYR A 154 -13.93 -0.02 -5.34
CA TYR A 154 -15.24 -0.07 -6.01
C TYR A 154 -16.07 -1.26 -5.53
N SER A 155 -17.39 -1.13 -5.46
CA SER A 155 -18.27 -2.27 -5.14
C SER A 155 -18.44 -3.21 -6.34
N TRP A 156 -18.80 -4.48 -6.08
CA TRP A 156 -19.11 -5.43 -7.16
C TRP A 156 -20.22 -4.93 -8.08
N SER A 157 -21.29 -4.33 -7.54
CA SER A 157 -22.34 -3.72 -8.36
C SER A 157 -21.83 -2.65 -9.32
N GLN A 158 -20.86 -1.83 -8.91
CA GLN A 158 -20.26 -0.83 -9.79
C GLN A 158 -19.40 -1.48 -10.89
N ILE A 159 -18.57 -2.46 -10.52
CA ILE A 159 -17.68 -3.17 -11.46
C ILE A 159 -18.52 -3.92 -12.51
N ILE A 160 -19.51 -4.69 -12.08
CA ILE A 160 -20.39 -5.49 -12.94
C ILE A 160 -21.16 -4.60 -13.91
N ALA A 161 -21.74 -3.49 -13.42
CA ALA A 161 -22.47 -2.53 -14.25
C ALA A 161 -21.58 -1.82 -15.29
N ALA A 162 -20.27 -1.72 -15.03
CA ALA A 162 -19.30 -1.17 -15.97
C ALA A 162 -18.80 -2.18 -17.02
N GLY A 163 -19.25 -3.44 -16.95
CA GLY A 163 -18.80 -4.56 -17.79
C GLY A 163 -18.73 -4.25 -19.29
N ASP A 164 -17.77 -4.87 -19.95
CA ASP A 164 -17.59 -4.83 -21.41
C ASP A 164 -16.76 -6.06 -21.85
N ASN A 165 -16.46 -6.16 -23.14
CA ASN A 165 -15.77 -7.29 -23.75
C ASN A 165 -14.30 -7.46 -23.28
N THR A 166 -13.70 -6.45 -22.64
CA THR A 166 -12.37 -6.54 -22.02
C THR A 166 -12.36 -5.83 -20.67
N LEU A 167 -11.52 -6.31 -19.74
CA LEU A 167 -11.41 -5.73 -18.41
C LEU A 167 -10.84 -4.30 -18.44
N ALA A 168 -9.97 -3.98 -19.40
CA ALA A 168 -9.51 -2.60 -19.62
C ALA A 168 -10.68 -1.67 -19.96
N LYS A 169 -11.64 -2.14 -20.76
CA LYS A 169 -12.81 -1.37 -21.11
C LYS A 169 -13.80 -1.27 -19.96
N THR A 170 -13.94 -2.32 -19.15
CA THR A 170 -14.65 -2.27 -17.86
C THR A 170 -14.06 -1.21 -16.94
N TYR A 171 -12.74 -1.21 -16.75
CA TYR A 171 -12.03 -0.19 -15.97
C TYR A 171 -12.26 1.22 -16.52
N GLN A 172 -12.22 1.40 -17.85
CA GLN A 172 -12.49 2.69 -18.47
C GLN A 172 -13.92 3.17 -18.23
N ASN A 173 -14.91 2.27 -18.32
CA ASN A 173 -16.30 2.62 -18.04
C ASN A 173 -16.50 2.95 -16.56
N LEU A 174 -15.78 2.28 -15.66
CA LEU A 174 -15.85 2.47 -14.21
C LEU A 174 -15.21 3.78 -13.73
N THR A 175 -14.06 4.14 -14.31
CA THR A 175 -13.18 5.21 -13.80
C THR A 175 -13.07 6.42 -14.73
N GLY A 176 -13.37 6.26 -16.01
CA GLY A 176 -13.06 7.22 -17.08
C GLY A 176 -11.61 7.18 -17.58
N GLN A 177 -10.76 6.33 -17.02
CA GLN A 177 -9.31 6.27 -17.29
C GLN A 177 -8.93 5.07 -18.19
N THR A 178 -7.71 5.06 -18.74
CA THR A 178 -7.27 4.03 -19.71
C THR A 178 -5.93 3.39 -19.37
N ASP A 179 -5.36 3.76 -18.24
CA ASP A 179 -4.06 3.35 -17.73
C ASP A 179 -4.13 2.13 -16.79
N GLY A 180 -5.32 1.60 -16.51
CA GLY A 180 -5.53 0.54 -15.51
C GLY A 180 -4.58 -0.66 -15.63
N PHE A 181 -4.26 -1.13 -16.84
CA PHE A 181 -3.28 -2.21 -17.03
C PHE A 181 -1.88 -1.82 -16.56
N ALA A 182 -1.42 -0.60 -16.88
CA ALA A 182 -0.10 -0.12 -16.49
C ALA A 182 0.03 0.02 -14.97
N LEU A 183 -1.00 0.59 -14.35
CA LEU A 183 -1.13 0.78 -12.90
C LEU A 183 -1.11 -0.57 -12.16
N PHE A 184 -1.98 -1.50 -12.60
CA PHE A 184 -2.03 -2.85 -12.08
C PHE A 184 -0.69 -3.60 -12.23
N MET A 185 -0.08 -3.56 -13.42
CA MET A 185 1.20 -4.22 -13.68
C MET A 185 2.32 -3.65 -12.81
N ALA A 186 2.36 -2.34 -12.59
CA ALA A 186 3.35 -1.70 -11.72
C ALA A 186 3.22 -2.22 -10.28
N LEU A 187 2.00 -2.38 -9.77
CA LEU A 187 1.76 -2.96 -8.44
C LEU A 187 2.16 -4.45 -8.39
N MET A 188 1.82 -5.24 -9.42
CA MET A 188 2.14 -6.67 -9.47
C MET A 188 3.64 -6.93 -9.60
N ASP A 189 4.36 -6.21 -10.46
CA ASP A 189 5.80 -6.39 -10.66
C ASP A 189 6.60 -5.94 -9.42
N ARG A 190 6.10 -4.95 -8.69
CA ARG A 190 6.70 -4.47 -7.45
C ARG A 190 6.50 -5.42 -6.27
N THR A 191 5.29 -5.96 -6.11
CA THR A 191 4.99 -6.87 -4.99
C THR A 191 5.44 -8.30 -5.25
N TYR A 192 5.34 -8.75 -6.51
CA TYR A 192 5.69 -10.09 -6.96
C TYR A 192 6.74 -9.98 -8.09
N PRO A 193 8.04 -9.88 -7.77
CA PRO A 193 9.09 -9.77 -8.77
C PRO A 193 9.10 -10.97 -9.73
N ARG A 194 9.18 -10.68 -11.04
CA ARG A 194 9.20 -11.72 -12.08
C ARG A 194 10.37 -12.69 -11.88
N GLY A 195 10.14 -13.97 -12.16
CA GLY A 195 11.14 -15.03 -12.00
C GLY A 195 11.33 -15.51 -10.56
N THR A 196 10.61 -14.93 -9.59
CA THR A 196 10.49 -15.45 -8.22
C THR A 196 9.07 -16.01 -8.05
N PRO A 197 8.89 -17.23 -7.51
CA PRO A 197 7.55 -17.73 -7.20
C PRO A 197 6.80 -16.76 -6.29
N SER A 198 5.57 -16.41 -6.67
CA SER A 198 4.71 -15.50 -5.91
C SER A 198 4.43 -16.00 -4.49
N GLY A 199 4.34 -17.33 -4.32
CA GLY A 199 3.98 -17.98 -3.05
C GLY A 199 2.53 -17.77 -2.64
N LEU A 200 1.69 -17.27 -3.56
CA LEU A 200 0.30 -16.96 -3.30
C LEU A 200 -0.53 -18.24 -3.19
N THR A 201 -1.33 -18.35 -2.13
CA THR A 201 -2.16 -19.54 -1.85
C THR A 201 -3.67 -19.29 -1.95
N THR A 202 -4.07 -18.08 -2.33
CA THR A 202 -5.47 -17.63 -2.50
C THR A 202 -5.57 -16.73 -3.72
N ASP A 203 -6.75 -16.61 -4.32
CA ASP A 203 -6.92 -15.78 -5.53
C ASP A 203 -6.93 -14.26 -5.25
N ASN A 204 -7.13 -13.84 -4.00
CA ASN A 204 -7.15 -12.43 -3.63
C ASN A 204 -5.96 -12.07 -2.72
N PRO A 205 -4.93 -11.36 -3.23
CA PRO A 205 -3.84 -10.82 -2.43
C PRO A 205 -4.09 -9.40 -1.89
N PHE A 206 -5.21 -8.76 -2.22
CA PHE A 206 -5.45 -7.35 -1.97
C PHE A 206 -6.18 -7.08 -0.63
N PRO A 207 -6.02 -5.89 -0.02
CA PRO A 207 -5.17 -4.78 -0.46
C PRO A 207 -3.68 -5.06 -0.26
N LEU A 208 -2.87 -4.68 -1.24
CA LEU A 208 -1.42 -4.72 -1.13
C LEU A 208 -0.93 -3.36 -0.61
N GLN A 209 0.00 -3.39 0.35
CA GLN A 209 0.70 -2.17 0.74
C GLN A 209 1.52 -1.68 -0.45
N ASP A 210 1.26 -0.45 -0.87
CA ASP A 210 1.95 0.25 -1.95
C ASP A 210 2.93 1.31 -1.41
N VAL A 211 3.33 1.15 -0.15
CA VAL A 211 4.26 2.03 0.55
C VAL A 211 5.69 1.58 0.28
N ALA A 212 6.49 2.48 -0.29
CA ALA A 212 7.92 2.31 -0.45
C ALA A 212 8.69 3.07 0.63
N TYR A 213 9.75 2.45 1.11
CA TYR A 213 10.55 2.92 2.23
C TYR A 213 11.92 3.39 1.75
N THR A 214 12.37 4.46 2.38
CA THR A 214 13.68 5.05 2.25
C THR A 214 14.28 5.15 3.65
N GLY A 215 15.55 4.78 3.79
CA GLY A 215 16.23 4.80 5.07
C GLY A 215 17.63 5.40 4.95
N VAL A 216 18.05 6.09 6.02
CA VAL A 216 19.42 6.55 6.21
C VAL A 216 20.05 5.70 7.30
N PHE A 217 21.16 5.05 6.98
CA PHE A 217 21.85 4.11 7.86
C PHE A 217 23.27 4.58 8.17
N ARG A 218 23.64 4.47 9.45
CA ARG A 218 24.95 4.93 9.95
C ARG A 218 25.55 3.93 10.94
N PRO A 219 26.90 3.91 11.07
CA PRO A 219 27.58 3.18 12.11
C PRO A 219 27.02 3.54 13.49
N GLY A 220 26.69 2.51 14.25
CA GLY A 220 26.10 2.67 15.58
C GLY A 220 26.30 1.43 16.43
N SER A 221 25.60 1.40 17.56
CA SER A 221 25.57 0.24 18.44
C SER A 221 24.22 0.16 19.17
N GLY A 222 24.00 -0.95 19.87
CA GLY A 222 22.79 -1.20 20.65
C GLY A 222 21.77 -2.02 19.87
N ALA A 223 20.50 -1.85 20.22
CA ALA A 223 19.40 -2.53 19.57
C ALA A 223 18.56 -1.55 18.77
N GLU A 224 17.85 -2.06 17.76
CA GLU A 224 17.00 -1.27 16.88
C GLU A 224 15.82 -2.12 16.42
N TRP A 225 14.65 -1.49 16.33
CA TRP A 225 13.44 -2.08 15.77
C TRP A 225 12.83 -1.12 14.77
N VAL A 226 12.74 -1.55 13.52
CA VAL A 226 12.04 -0.81 12.47
C VAL A 226 10.65 -1.41 12.31
N VAL A 227 9.64 -0.54 12.32
CA VAL A 227 8.23 -0.92 12.26
C VAL A 227 7.62 -0.42 10.95
N PRO A 228 6.96 -1.29 10.16
CA PRO A 228 6.35 -0.90 8.89
C PRO A 228 5.16 0.04 9.09
N ALA A 229 4.75 0.67 7.99
CA ALA A 229 3.55 1.47 7.88
C ALA A 229 2.32 0.68 8.34
N GLN A 230 1.65 1.19 9.37
CA GLN A 230 0.44 0.61 9.96
C GLN A 230 -0.51 1.71 10.46
N PRO A 231 -1.82 1.43 10.62
CA PRO A 231 -2.76 2.41 11.16
C PRO A 231 -2.39 2.88 12.57
N TRP A 232 -2.85 4.08 12.96
CA TRP A 232 -2.54 4.67 14.27
C TRP A 232 -2.87 3.76 15.45
N SER A 233 -4.00 3.03 15.41
CA SER A 233 -4.38 2.12 16.49
C SER A 233 -3.32 1.04 16.76
N ALA A 234 -2.72 0.49 15.70
CA ALA A 234 -1.64 -0.48 15.81
C ALA A 234 -0.31 0.17 16.21
N MET A 235 -0.01 1.35 15.65
CA MET A 235 1.20 2.11 16.00
C MET A 235 1.18 2.57 17.46
N TYR A 236 0.06 3.05 17.98
CA TYR A 236 -0.12 3.45 19.38
C TYR A 236 0.16 2.28 20.34
N ASN A 237 -0.33 1.08 20.02
CA ASN A 237 -0.02 -0.12 20.80
C ASN A 237 1.47 -0.46 20.74
N THR A 238 2.10 -0.31 19.57
CA THR A 238 3.54 -0.54 19.37
C THR A 238 4.36 0.44 20.22
N ILE A 239 4.10 1.74 20.11
CA ILE A 239 4.77 2.80 20.89
C ILE A 239 4.66 2.51 22.39
N ASN A 240 3.45 2.25 22.90
CA ASN A 240 3.26 1.98 24.32
C ASN A 240 3.95 0.69 24.79
N GLY A 241 3.96 -0.34 23.94
CA GLY A 241 4.63 -1.60 24.23
C GLY A 241 6.14 -1.45 24.29
N TYR A 242 6.72 -0.69 23.36
CA TYR A 242 8.14 -0.40 23.27
C TYR A 242 8.62 0.57 24.34
N PHE A 243 7.85 1.62 24.64
CA PHE A 243 8.15 2.55 25.73
C PHE A 243 8.28 1.83 27.08
N LYS A 244 7.40 0.87 27.38
CA LYS A 244 7.49 0.02 28.59
C LYS A 244 8.75 -0.85 28.66
N GLN A 245 9.39 -1.10 27.51
CA GLN A 245 10.63 -1.85 27.38
C GLN A 245 11.87 -0.95 27.36
N GLY A 246 11.70 0.38 27.53
CA GLY A 246 12.80 1.35 27.42
C GLY A 246 13.21 1.64 25.98
N LEU A 247 12.31 1.43 25.01
CA LEU A 247 12.52 1.74 23.60
C LEU A 247 11.73 2.98 23.21
N TYR A 248 12.39 3.88 22.51
CA TYR A 248 11.93 5.23 22.18
C TYR A 248 11.97 5.46 20.69
N ALA A 249 11.05 6.26 20.16
CA ALA A 249 10.97 6.57 18.74
C ALA A 249 12.12 7.51 18.34
N GLU A 250 13.11 6.97 17.63
CA GLU A 250 14.23 7.73 17.05
C GLU A 250 13.79 8.44 15.76
N ALA A 251 12.94 7.79 14.98
CA ALA A 251 12.38 8.35 13.75
C ALA A 251 10.91 7.94 13.60
N LEU A 252 10.13 8.82 12.97
CA LEU A 252 8.72 8.64 12.69
C LEU A 252 8.43 9.14 11.29
N ASN A 253 7.66 8.37 10.52
CA ASN A 253 7.14 8.79 9.23
C ASN A 253 5.65 8.49 9.13
N ILE A 254 4.90 9.45 8.59
CA ILE A 254 3.51 9.27 8.16
C ILE A 254 3.39 9.27 6.65
N VAL A 255 2.45 8.48 6.14
CA VAL A 255 2.09 8.45 4.71
C VAL A 255 0.57 8.38 4.59
N ALA A 256 0.01 9.13 3.65
CA ALA A 256 -1.42 9.08 3.36
C ALA A 256 -1.76 7.89 2.47
N ASP A 257 -2.86 7.21 2.80
CA ASP A 257 -3.42 6.08 2.06
C ASP A 257 -4.93 6.29 1.88
N ASP A 258 -5.32 6.88 0.74
CA ASP A 258 -6.67 7.25 0.26
C ASP A 258 -7.50 8.05 1.26
N ASN A 259 -7.87 7.44 2.37
CA ASN A 259 -8.66 8.02 3.46
C ASN A 259 -8.01 7.89 4.85
N ASN A 260 -6.82 7.29 4.96
CA ASN A 260 -6.15 6.98 6.21
C ASN A 260 -4.73 7.54 6.25
N ILE A 261 -4.16 7.59 7.45
CA ILE A 261 -2.73 7.81 7.66
C ILE A 261 -2.12 6.52 8.21
N LEU A 262 -1.05 6.07 7.56
CA LEU A 262 -0.20 4.98 8.02
C LEU A 262 1.08 5.54 8.65
N TYR A 263 1.57 4.86 9.68
CA TYR A 263 2.70 5.28 10.49
C TYR A 263 3.78 4.20 10.45
N SER A 264 5.02 4.61 10.23
CA SER A 264 6.22 3.78 10.35
C SER A 264 7.21 4.47 11.27
N ALA A 265 8.04 3.70 11.97
CA ALA A 265 8.93 4.26 12.97
C ALA A 265 10.18 3.39 13.18
N VAL A 266 11.23 4.02 13.69
CA VAL A 266 12.45 3.36 14.17
C VAL A 266 12.51 3.55 15.68
N PHE A 267 12.71 2.46 16.42
CA PHE A 267 12.80 2.48 17.88
C PHE A 267 14.15 2.00 18.36
N ARG A 268 14.67 2.67 19.40
CA ARG A 268 15.99 2.37 19.99
C ARG A 268 15.95 2.44 21.52
N PRO A 269 16.85 1.71 22.21
CA PRO A 269 17.05 1.88 23.64
C PRO A 269 17.45 3.31 23.98
N ASP A 270 16.72 3.94 24.89
CA ASP A 270 17.02 5.27 25.40
C ASP A 270 16.36 5.47 26.78
N GLY A 271 16.27 6.71 27.27
CA GLY A 271 15.61 7.05 28.52
C GLY A 271 14.84 8.37 28.47
N GLY A 272 14.21 8.67 29.61
CA GLY A 272 13.44 9.90 29.79
C GLY A 272 11.98 9.76 29.37
N ALA A 273 11.34 10.89 29.15
CA ALA A 273 9.95 10.94 28.75
C ALA A 273 9.80 11.08 27.22
N GLU A 274 8.69 10.62 26.67
CA GLU A 274 8.39 10.69 25.24
C GLU A 274 6.89 10.83 25.04
N TRP A 275 6.52 11.67 24.08
CA TRP A 275 5.16 11.76 23.57
C TRP A 275 5.18 11.70 22.06
N VAL A 276 4.45 10.74 21.50
CA VAL A 276 4.22 10.65 20.06
C VAL A 276 2.81 11.12 19.78
N VAL A 277 2.68 12.13 18.93
CA VAL A 277 1.40 12.76 18.60
C VAL A 277 0.94 12.26 17.23
N PRO A 278 -0.31 11.76 17.10
CA PRO A 278 -0.83 11.32 15.81
C PRO A 278 -0.92 12.46 14.79
N ALA A 279 -1.22 12.11 13.54
CA ALA A 279 -1.42 13.04 12.45
C ALA A 279 -2.61 13.98 12.73
N GLU A 280 -2.32 15.28 12.83
CA GLU A 280 -3.27 16.34 13.14
C GLU A 280 -3.05 17.54 12.19
N PRO A 281 -4.08 18.34 11.87
CA PRO A 281 -3.91 19.59 11.11
C PRO A 281 -3.01 20.59 11.84
N TRP A 282 -2.42 21.54 11.11
CA TRP A 282 -1.51 22.54 11.68
C TRP A 282 -2.10 23.32 12.86
N SER A 283 -3.38 23.69 12.81
CA SER A 283 -4.04 24.43 13.90
C SER A 283 -3.99 23.67 15.24
N SER A 284 -4.21 22.36 15.19
CA SER A 284 -4.07 21.48 16.36
C SER A 284 -2.60 21.28 16.72
N MET A 285 -1.75 20.94 15.74
CA MET A 285 -0.34 20.64 15.99
C MET A 285 0.44 21.82 16.56
N ALA A 286 0.21 23.05 16.07
CA ALA A 286 0.83 24.26 16.61
C ALA A 286 0.51 24.45 18.09
N THR A 287 -0.75 24.19 18.49
CA THR A 287 -1.15 24.23 19.91
C THR A 287 -0.43 23.15 20.73
N VAL A 288 -0.27 21.94 20.18
CA VAL A 288 0.46 20.86 20.85
C VAL A 288 1.93 21.22 21.03
N ILE A 289 2.57 21.75 19.99
CA ILE A 289 3.97 22.22 20.03
C ILE A 289 4.15 23.28 21.12
N ASP A 290 3.32 24.32 21.14
CA ASP A 290 3.41 25.37 22.15
C ASP A 290 3.23 24.82 23.58
N ASN A 291 2.26 23.92 23.78
CA ASN A 291 2.01 23.32 25.08
C ASN A 291 3.18 22.46 25.56
N TYR A 292 3.78 21.67 24.67
CA TYR A 292 4.91 20.79 24.99
C TYR A 292 6.22 21.56 25.16
N PHE A 293 6.46 22.57 24.33
CA PHE A 293 7.60 23.47 24.51
C PHE A 293 7.59 24.14 25.89
N ASN A 294 6.43 24.64 26.34
CA ASN A 294 6.26 25.20 27.68
C ASN A 294 6.48 24.19 28.82
N GLN A 295 6.47 22.89 28.52
CA GLN A 295 6.77 21.80 29.46
C GLN A 295 8.22 21.30 29.34
N GLY A 296 9.06 21.94 28.51
CA GLY A 296 10.44 21.51 28.26
C GLY A 296 10.55 20.30 27.34
N LEU A 297 9.52 20.04 26.53
CA LEU A 297 9.48 18.99 25.53
C LEU A 297 9.59 19.58 24.14
N TYR A 298 10.34 18.91 23.28
CA TYR A 298 10.78 19.46 22.01
C TYR A 298 10.69 18.42 20.90
N VAL A 299 10.48 18.89 19.68
CA VAL A 299 10.40 18.02 18.51
C VAL A 299 11.76 17.36 18.25
N THR A 300 11.72 16.03 18.08
CA THR A 300 12.88 15.18 17.75
C THR A 300 12.70 14.43 16.44
N ALA A 301 11.46 14.13 16.08
CA ALA A 301 11.07 13.68 14.74
C ALA A 301 9.79 14.40 14.31
N LEU A 302 9.68 14.70 13.02
CA LEU A 302 8.56 15.38 12.40
C LEU A 302 8.29 14.75 11.04
N SER A 303 7.02 14.44 10.76
CA SER A 303 6.61 13.96 9.45
C SER A 303 5.26 14.58 9.08
N ILE A 304 5.05 14.82 7.80
CA ILE A 304 3.84 15.46 7.27
C ILE A 304 3.30 14.65 6.09
N ALA A 305 1.98 14.65 5.91
CA ALA A 305 1.32 14.01 4.79
C ALA A 305 0.08 14.82 4.37
N ALA A 306 -0.18 14.90 3.07
CA ALA A 306 -1.40 15.51 2.54
C ALA A 306 -2.53 14.47 2.53
N LEU A 307 -3.68 14.81 3.10
CA LEU A 307 -4.89 13.99 3.06
C LEU A 307 -6.08 14.89 2.73
N GLY A 308 -6.70 14.66 1.57
CA GLY A 308 -7.70 15.59 1.03
C GLY A 308 -7.12 16.99 0.82
N ASN A 309 -7.77 18.01 1.41
CA ASN A 309 -7.34 19.40 1.30
C ASN A 309 -6.42 19.86 2.44
N ASP A 310 -6.12 18.98 3.39
CA ASP A 310 -5.31 19.30 4.56
C ASP A 310 -3.91 18.69 4.48
N VAL A 311 -2.96 19.38 5.10
CA VAL A 311 -1.67 18.80 5.45
C VAL A 311 -1.72 18.44 6.92
N LEU A 312 -1.49 17.16 7.22
CA LEU A 312 -1.44 16.62 8.57
C LEU A 312 0.01 16.47 9.02
N TYR A 313 0.22 16.61 10.32
CA TYR A 313 1.53 16.62 10.98
C TYR A 313 1.52 15.60 12.10
N SER A 314 2.60 14.82 12.22
CA SER A 314 2.85 13.93 13.34
C SER A 314 4.28 14.14 13.83
N ALA A 315 4.48 14.10 15.14
CA ALA A 315 5.76 14.42 15.74
C ALA A 315 6.04 13.62 17.00
N VAL A 316 7.34 13.46 17.29
CA VAL A 316 7.87 12.87 18.53
C VAL A 316 8.46 14.00 19.38
N PHE A 317 8.02 14.08 20.63
CA PHE A 317 8.44 15.09 21.60
C PHE A 317 9.20 14.45 22.74
N ARG A 318 10.37 15.01 23.06
CA ARG A 318 11.24 14.52 24.14
C ARG A 318 11.81 15.67 24.96
N PRO A 319 12.20 15.44 26.23
CA PRO A 319 12.85 16.43 27.07
C PRO A 319 14.05 17.06 26.37
N GLY A 320 14.15 18.37 26.45
CA GLY A 320 15.24 19.12 25.84
C GLY A 320 15.44 20.47 26.50
N SER A 321 16.23 21.32 25.85
CA SER A 321 16.46 22.69 26.31
C SER A 321 16.77 23.61 25.13
N GLY A 322 16.81 24.91 25.39
CA GLY A 322 17.10 25.93 24.40
C GLY A 322 15.86 26.40 23.66
N ALA A 323 16.09 27.15 22.60
CA ALA A 323 15.01 27.66 21.77
C ALA A 323 14.56 26.61 20.73
N GLU A 324 13.30 26.70 20.28
CA GLU A 324 12.78 25.88 19.19
C GLU A 324 11.75 26.68 18.40
N TRP A 325 11.75 26.49 17.09
CA TRP A 325 10.71 26.99 16.20
C TRP A 325 10.29 25.88 15.26
N VAL A 326 8.99 25.70 15.09
CA VAL A 326 8.43 24.76 14.12
C VAL A 326 7.60 25.56 13.13
N VAL A 327 7.76 25.29 11.84
CA VAL A 327 7.04 26.02 10.78
C VAL A 327 6.02 25.13 10.09
N SER A 328 4.89 25.70 9.69
CA SER A 328 3.91 25.00 8.86
C SER A 328 4.50 24.66 7.49
N ALA A 329 3.81 23.77 6.78
CA ALA A 329 4.15 23.35 5.44
C ALA A 329 4.21 24.55 4.47
N GLN A 330 5.31 24.68 3.75
CA GLN A 330 5.63 25.79 2.85
C GLN A 330 6.19 25.27 1.52
N PRO A 331 5.91 25.92 0.38
CA PRO A 331 6.61 25.63 -0.87
C PRO A 331 8.11 25.91 -0.74
N TRP A 332 8.93 25.24 -1.57
CA TRP A 332 10.40 25.33 -1.50
C TRP A 332 10.93 26.77 -1.46
N SER A 333 10.39 27.68 -2.26
CA SER A 333 10.86 29.07 -2.33
C SER A 333 10.76 29.80 -0.98
N GLN A 334 9.68 29.56 -0.23
CA GLN A 334 9.49 30.11 1.10
C GLN A 334 10.32 29.33 2.12
N PHE A 335 10.28 28.00 2.07
CA PHE A 335 10.99 27.14 3.00
C PHE A 335 12.50 27.37 2.98
N ALA A 336 13.11 27.50 1.80
CA ALA A 336 14.54 27.81 1.67
C ALA A 336 14.90 29.18 2.28
N ALA A 337 14.03 30.19 2.13
CA ALA A 337 14.23 31.48 2.78
C ALA A 337 14.10 31.39 4.31
N THR A 338 13.15 30.60 4.81
CA THR A 338 12.99 30.29 6.23
C THR A 338 14.22 29.59 6.81
N VAL A 339 14.74 28.56 6.12
CA VAL A 339 15.97 27.86 6.51
C VAL A 339 17.14 28.84 6.60
N ASN A 340 17.35 29.67 5.57
CA ASN A 340 18.44 30.65 5.57
C ASN A 340 18.33 31.65 6.73
N ASN A 341 17.13 32.19 6.97
CA ASN A 341 16.88 33.15 8.04
C ASN A 341 17.17 32.55 9.43
N TYR A 342 16.73 31.32 9.67
CA TYR A 342 17.02 30.63 10.94
C TYR A 342 18.50 30.25 11.07
N PHE A 343 19.13 29.81 9.99
CA PHE A 343 20.56 29.50 9.96
C PHE A 343 21.42 30.72 10.32
N GLU A 344 21.10 31.91 9.79
CA GLU A 344 21.75 33.18 10.15
C GLU A 344 21.60 33.54 11.63
N GLN A 345 20.57 33.03 12.31
CA GLN A 345 20.32 33.18 13.74
C GLN A 345 20.95 32.05 14.59
N GLY A 346 21.70 31.14 13.98
CA GLY A 346 22.31 29.99 14.67
C GLY A 346 21.35 28.84 14.93
N LEU A 347 20.26 28.76 14.18
CA LEU A 347 19.22 27.73 14.29
C LEU A 347 19.28 26.80 13.08
N TYR A 348 19.22 25.51 13.36
CA TYR A 348 19.50 24.43 12.41
C TYR A 348 18.31 23.49 12.34
N VAL A 349 18.09 22.86 11.19
CA VAL A 349 17.02 21.88 11.05
C VAL A 349 17.30 20.66 11.93
N ALA A 350 16.40 20.41 12.88
CA ALA A 350 16.44 19.28 13.80
C ALA A 350 15.57 18.11 13.32
N ALA A 351 14.47 18.41 12.62
CA ALA A 351 13.61 17.44 11.97
C ALA A 351 12.98 18.07 10.73
N ILE A 352 12.77 17.27 9.67
CA ILE A 352 12.19 17.72 8.40
C ILE A 352 11.09 16.77 7.95
N GLY A 353 10.00 17.32 7.45
CA GLY A 353 8.94 16.60 6.76
C GLY A 353 8.66 17.24 5.40
N ALA A 354 8.23 16.42 4.44
CA ALA A 354 7.76 16.89 3.14
C ALA A 354 6.50 16.14 2.71
N THR A 355 5.63 16.80 1.96
CA THR A 355 4.48 16.17 1.29
C THR A 355 4.23 16.85 -0.05
N ILE A 356 3.48 16.20 -0.95
CA ILE A 356 2.93 16.86 -2.13
C ILE A 356 1.45 17.14 -1.91
N GLN A 357 1.03 18.36 -2.21
CA GLN A 357 -0.39 18.74 -2.24
C GLN A 357 -0.64 19.53 -3.52
N ASN A 358 -1.64 19.13 -4.31
CA ASN A 358 -2.01 19.79 -5.57
C ASN A 358 -0.81 20.01 -6.52
N GLY A 359 0.08 19.01 -6.63
CA GLY A 359 1.28 19.06 -7.48
C GLY A 359 2.42 19.94 -6.95
N VAL A 360 2.29 20.53 -5.76
CA VAL A 360 3.34 21.35 -5.13
C VAL A 360 3.95 20.57 -3.97
N VAL A 361 5.28 20.45 -3.97
CA VAL A 361 6.01 19.92 -2.79
C VAL A 361 6.03 20.98 -1.70
N LEU A 362 5.53 20.60 -0.53
CA LEU A 362 5.52 21.39 0.68
C LEU A 362 6.47 20.78 1.72
N TYR A 363 7.11 21.64 2.51
CA TYR A 363 8.13 21.30 3.49
C TYR A 363 7.79 21.92 4.84
N SER A 364 8.05 21.18 5.92
CA SER A 364 7.95 21.65 7.30
C SER A 364 9.20 21.20 8.06
N ALA A 365 9.60 21.98 9.05
CA ALA A 365 10.76 21.65 9.86
C ALA A 365 10.64 22.18 11.29
N ALA A 366 11.33 21.50 12.20
CA ALA A 366 11.69 22.00 13.52
C ALA A 366 13.13 22.54 13.49
N PHE A 367 13.35 23.71 14.07
CA PHE A 367 14.63 24.43 14.11
C PHE A 367 15.10 24.58 15.55
N ARG A 368 16.37 24.28 15.81
CA ARG A 368 16.95 24.33 17.17
C ARG A 368 18.37 24.90 17.13
N PRO A 369 18.85 25.50 18.24
CA PRO A 369 20.22 25.98 18.35
C PRO A 369 21.22 24.89 17.97
N GLY A 370 22.21 25.28 17.19
CA GLY A 370 23.25 24.36 16.73
C GLY A 370 24.49 25.10 16.28
N SER A 371 25.39 24.33 15.66
CA SER A 371 26.62 24.85 15.09
C SER A 371 27.03 24.03 13.88
N GLY A 372 28.01 24.56 13.15
CA GLY A 372 28.62 23.90 12.00
C GLY A 372 27.96 24.32 10.70
N ALA A 373 28.23 23.57 9.64
CA ALA A 373 27.61 23.83 8.36
C ALA A 373 26.32 22.99 8.20
N GLU A 374 25.39 23.47 7.38
CA GLU A 374 24.15 22.78 7.07
C GLU A 374 23.76 23.06 5.61
N TRP A 375 23.26 22.02 4.94
CA TRP A 375 22.67 22.13 3.61
C TRP A 375 21.35 21.40 3.59
N VAL A 376 20.31 22.08 3.12
CA VAL A 376 18.99 21.48 2.85
C VAL A 376 18.81 21.46 1.34
N VAL A 377 18.44 20.30 0.78
CA VAL A 377 18.25 20.16 -0.66
C VAL A 377 16.77 20.06 -1.00
N SER A 378 16.33 20.68 -2.09
CA SER A 378 14.96 20.54 -2.58
C SER A 378 14.67 19.08 -2.98
N ALA A 379 13.41 18.68 -2.87
CA ALA A 379 12.94 17.38 -3.35
C ALA A 379 13.28 17.20 -4.84
N GLN A 380 13.96 16.09 -5.14
CA GLN A 380 14.48 15.78 -6.47
C GLN A 380 14.40 14.27 -6.73
N PRO A 381 14.33 13.80 -7.99
CA PRO A 381 14.29 12.38 -8.29
C PRO A 381 15.57 11.67 -7.85
N TRP A 382 15.50 10.35 -7.65
CA TRP A 382 16.63 9.54 -7.18
C TRP A 382 17.91 9.72 -8.03
N SER A 383 17.74 9.86 -9.36
CA SER A 383 18.84 10.09 -10.31
C SER A 383 19.67 11.33 -10.03
N SER A 384 19.09 12.35 -9.39
CA SER A 384 19.79 13.56 -8.94
C SER A 384 20.15 13.51 -7.45
N PHE A 385 19.31 12.86 -6.64
CA PHE A 385 19.49 12.76 -5.20
C PHE A 385 20.69 11.88 -4.81
N ALA A 386 20.84 10.69 -5.40
CA ALA A 386 21.93 9.78 -5.07
C ALA A 386 23.32 10.41 -5.33
N PRO A 387 23.59 11.05 -6.50
CA PRO A 387 24.83 11.81 -6.70
C PRO A 387 25.04 12.95 -5.70
N THR A 388 23.95 13.59 -5.24
CA THR A 388 24.00 14.66 -4.24
C THR A 388 24.45 14.11 -2.88
N VAL A 389 23.88 12.98 -2.44
CA VAL A 389 24.30 12.26 -1.23
C VAL A 389 25.78 11.89 -1.31
N ASP A 390 26.21 11.28 -2.42
CA ASP A 390 27.62 10.89 -2.62
C ASP A 390 28.57 12.09 -2.58
N SER A 391 28.17 13.22 -3.17
CA SER A 391 28.96 14.44 -3.19
C SER A 391 29.12 15.03 -1.79
N TYR A 392 28.04 15.09 -1.01
CA TYR A 392 28.08 15.58 0.36
C TYR A 392 28.85 14.64 1.29
N PHE A 393 28.65 13.33 1.14
CA PHE A 393 29.40 12.33 1.90
C PHE A 393 30.92 12.48 1.70
N LYS A 394 31.39 12.69 0.46
CA LYS A 394 32.80 12.96 0.16
C LYS A 394 33.34 14.25 0.79
N GLN A 395 32.46 15.19 1.16
CA GLN A 395 32.79 16.42 1.87
C GLN A 395 32.69 16.26 3.39
N GLY A 396 32.41 15.05 3.90
CA GLY A 396 32.22 14.80 5.33
C GLY A 396 30.85 15.21 5.87
N LEU A 397 29.85 15.32 4.98
CA LEU A 397 28.49 15.74 5.30
C LEU A 397 27.53 14.55 5.18
N TYR A 398 26.62 14.43 6.14
CA TYR A 398 25.81 13.26 6.38
C TYR A 398 24.33 13.66 6.50
N ALA A 399 23.42 12.88 5.91
CA ALA A 399 21.98 13.13 5.89
C ALA A 399 21.31 12.97 7.27
N THR A 400 21.16 14.03 8.07
CA THR A 400 20.59 13.97 9.44
C THR A 400 19.07 13.96 9.49
N GLY A 401 18.40 14.24 8.37
CA GLY A 401 16.97 14.11 8.21
C GLY A 401 16.65 13.84 6.74
N ILE A 402 15.61 13.05 6.49
CA ILE A 402 15.17 12.68 5.14
C ILE A 402 13.65 12.71 5.07
N ALA A 403 13.12 13.17 3.95
CA ALA A 403 11.71 13.03 3.62
C ALA A 403 11.55 12.67 2.15
N VAL A 404 10.56 11.83 1.87
CA VAL A 404 10.24 11.36 0.52
C VAL A 404 8.77 11.60 0.24
N VAL A 405 8.51 12.10 -0.96
CA VAL A 405 7.16 12.41 -1.43
C VAL A 405 6.93 11.76 -2.78
N GLU A 406 5.73 11.26 -3.03
CA GLU A 406 5.40 10.70 -4.33
C GLU A 406 4.86 11.77 -5.27
N SER A 407 5.47 11.89 -6.44
CA SER A 407 4.97 12.70 -7.55
C SER A 407 4.41 11.83 -8.67
N SER A 408 3.75 12.44 -9.65
CA SER A 408 3.29 11.71 -10.85
C SER A 408 4.43 11.07 -11.66
N ASN A 409 5.68 11.49 -11.44
CA ASN A 409 6.87 10.96 -12.10
C ASN A 409 7.71 10.06 -11.17
N GLY A 410 7.11 9.57 -10.08
CA GLY A 410 7.76 8.77 -9.05
C GLY A 410 8.26 9.59 -7.86
N PRO A 411 9.03 8.95 -6.96
CA PRO A 411 9.39 9.54 -5.68
C PRO A 411 10.43 10.66 -5.82
N LEU A 412 10.24 11.72 -5.05
CA LEU A 412 11.17 12.83 -4.88
C LEU A 412 11.71 12.85 -3.45
N TYR A 413 13.01 13.11 -3.34
CA TYR A 413 13.79 12.97 -2.12
C TYR A 413 14.38 14.31 -1.68
N THR A 414 14.19 14.67 -0.41
CA THR A 414 14.82 15.82 0.23
C THR A 414 15.55 15.36 1.49
N ALA A 415 16.65 16.04 1.83
CA ALA A 415 17.40 15.75 3.03
C ALA A 415 18.09 16.99 3.58
N VAL A 416 18.46 16.89 4.85
CA VAL A 416 19.31 17.84 5.57
C VAL A 416 20.69 17.20 5.74
N PHE A 417 21.75 17.87 5.30
CA PHE A 417 23.13 17.40 5.41
C PHE A 417 23.92 18.25 6.38
N ARG A 418 24.62 17.60 7.32
CA ARG A 418 25.44 18.27 8.34
C ARG A 418 26.77 17.53 8.54
N PRO A 419 27.82 18.19 9.04
CA PRO A 419 29.05 17.53 9.45
C PRO A 419 28.77 16.40 10.43
N GLY A 420 29.30 15.21 10.15
CA GLY A 420 29.18 14.03 11.00
C GLY A 420 30.52 13.65 11.62
N PRO A 421 30.54 12.76 12.62
CA PRO A 421 31.75 12.33 13.34
C PRO A 421 32.75 11.54 12.47
N GLY A 422 32.50 11.38 11.16
CA GLY A 422 33.22 10.47 10.28
C GLY A 422 32.60 9.08 10.27
N GLY A 423 32.87 8.29 9.22
CA GLY A 423 32.32 6.95 9.05
C GLY A 423 31.74 6.77 7.66
N ALA A 424 30.79 5.86 7.53
CA ALA A 424 30.10 5.58 6.28
C ALA A 424 28.60 5.87 6.42
N GLU A 425 27.96 6.25 5.33
CA GLU A 425 26.52 6.52 5.26
C GLU A 425 25.94 5.75 4.10
N TRP A 426 24.79 5.11 4.33
CA TRP A 426 24.04 4.42 3.30
C TRP A 426 22.63 4.97 3.27
N VAL A 427 22.28 5.54 2.13
CA VAL A 427 20.90 5.91 1.84
C VAL A 427 20.38 4.93 0.82
N LEU A 428 19.30 4.22 1.18
CA LEU A 428 18.55 3.41 0.23
C LEU A 428 17.15 3.98 0.09
N GLY A 429 16.65 4.00 -1.15
CA GLY A 429 15.35 4.56 -1.47
C GLY A 429 14.49 3.60 -2.28
N ASN A 430 13.18 3.74 -2.09
CA ASN A 430 12.14 3.08 -2.87
C ASN A 430 12.04 1.55 -2.74
N TYR A 431 12.26 1.01 -1.54
CA TYR A 431 12.12 -0.43 -1.30
C TYR A 431 10.75 -0.78 -0.74
N MET A 432 10.13 -1.85 -1.22
CA MET A 432 8.97 -2.43 -0.55
C MET A 432 9.38 -2.99 0.82
N TRP A 433 8.42 -3.08 1.76
CA TRP A 433 8.74 -3.49 3.13
C TRP A 433 9.56 -4.78 3.21
N LYS A 434 9.21 -5.81 2.43
CA LYS A 434 9.93 -7.10 2.42
C LYS A 434 11.42 -6.91 2.12
N ASP A 435 11.74 -6.16 1.09
CA ASP A 435 13.13 -5.94 0.66
C ASP A 435 13.83 -4.93 1.57
N PHE A 436 13.11 -3.92 2.05
CA PHE A 436 13.59 -2.95 3.03
C PHE A 436 13.98 -3.65 4.34
N ALA A 437 13.13 -4.55 4.86
CA ALA A 437 13.39 -5.33 6.06
C ALA A 437 14.60 -6.25 5.91
N ASN A 438 14.75 -6.90 4.74
CA ASN A 438 15.95 -7.68 4.43
C ASN A 438 17.22 -6.81 4.44
N GLN A 439 17.13 -5.60 3.88
CA GLN A 439 18.25 -4.67 3.83
C GLN A 439 18.59 -4.14 5.24
N ILE A 440 17.59 -3.83 6.06
CA ILE A 440 17.77 -3.46 7.47
C ILE A 440 18.53 -4.56 8.21
N ASN A 441 18.09 -5.82 8.10
CA ASN A 441 18.76 -6.94 8.76
C ASN A 441 20.22 -7.10 8.31
N THR A 442 20.48 -6.90 7.02
CA THR A 442 21.83 -6.95 6.44
C THR A 442 22.72 -5.84 7.01
N TYR A 443 22.21 -4.62 7.09
CA TYR A 443 22.93 -3.45 7.61
C TYR A 443 23.12 -3.52 9.12
N PHE A 444 22.10 -3.95 9.87
CA PHE A 444 22.19 -4.17 11.30
C PHE A 444 23.31 -5.17 11.64
N ALA A 445 23.42 -6.27 10.88
CA ALA A 445 24.50 -7.25 11.03
C ALA A 445 25.91 -6.68 10.74
N GLN A 446 25.99 -5.56 10.01
CA GLN A 446 27.22 -4.82 9.72
C GLN A 446 27.49 -3.69 10.73
N GLY A 447 26.66 -3.54 11.77
CA GLY A 447 26.76 -2.45 12.74
C GLY A 447 26.23 -1.11 12.22
N LEU A 448 25.36 -1.15 11.20
CA LEU A 448 24.70 0.01 10.63
C LEU A 448 23.25 0.05 11.09
N TYR A 449 22.80 1.24 11.48
CA TYR A 449 21.52 1.44 12.13
C TYR A 449 20.76 2.57 11.45
N ALA A 450 19.44 2.44 11.35
CA ALA A 450 18.57 3.46 10.81
C ALA A 450 18.55 4.70 11.73
N THR A 451 19.00 5.83 11.21
CA THR A 451 18.88 7.15 11.87
C THR A 451 17.82 8.04 11.23
N GLY A 452 17.20 7.56 10.16
CA GLY A 452 16.09 8.21 9.49
C GLY A 452 15.32 7.20 8.66
N ILE A 453 14.00 7.33 8.68
CA ILE A 453 13.09 6.58 7.82
C ILE A 453 12.11 7.55 7.19
N SER A 454 11.82 7.34 5.92
CA SER A 454 10.70 7.98 5.26
C SER A 454 10.02 6.99 4.36
N ALA A 455 8.72 7.15 4.16
CA ALA A 455 7.93 6.28 3.33
C ALA A 455 6.95 7.10 2.50
N CYS A 456 6.79 6.74 1.23
CA CYS A 456 5.82 7.35 0.34
C CYS A 456 4.94 6.25 -0.25
N ARG A 457 3.67 6.60 -0.50
CA ARG A 457 2.76 5.75 -1.27
C ARG A 457 3.14 5.92 -2.73
N LEU A 458 3.51 4.84 -3.40
CA LEU A 458 3.80 4.94 -4.83
C LEU A 458 2.51 5.14 -5.61
N ALA A 459 2.55 5.95 -6.67
CA ALA A 459 1.42 6.15 -7.54
C ALA A 459 0.95 4.77 -8.04
N VAL A 460 -0.32 4.43 -7.74
CA VAL A 460 -0.96 3.22 -8.23
C VAL A 460 -1.35 3.44 -9.66
#